data_AF-A0AAX4KDW8-F1
#
_entry.id   AF-A0AAX4KDW8-F1
#
_cell.length_a   1.000
_cell.length_b   1.000
_cell.length_c   1.000
_cell.angle_alpha   90.00
_cell.angle_beta   90.00
_cell.angle_gamma   90.00
#
_symmetry.space_group_name_H-M   'P 1'
#
loop_
_entity.id
_entity.type
_entity.pdbx_description
1 polymer ?
#
loop_
_entity_poly.entity_id
_entity_poly.type
_entity_poly.pdbx_seq_one_letter_code
_entity_poly.pdbx_strand_id
1 'polypeptide(L)'
;MPVNIKPVVGAGLASCCTIFSILGIVILLTLGSFFGKHVEGLTGSTKDPENPDHVAKMCYVAAIIYGGFVVFCGLQMAVHRRYPRGVQL
;
A
#
# COMPACT_ATOMS: atom_id res chain seq x y z
N MET A 1 -3.98 6.57 31.73
CA MET A 1 -5.28 6.92 31.09
C MET A 1 -5.56 5.84 30.05
N PRO A 2 -6.56 4.97 30.22
CA PRO A 2 -6.87 3.98 29.19
C PRO A 2 -7.39 4.75 27.98
N VAL A 3 -6.58 4.81 26.93
CA VAL A 3 -6.97 5.42 25.66
C VAL A 3 -8.12 4.55 25.14
N ASN A 4 -9.34 5.10 25.05
CA ASN A 4 -10.51 4.42 24.53
C ASN A 4 -10.38 4.30 23.00
N ILE A 5 -9.52 3.39 22.55
CA ILE A 5 -9.23 3.20 21.13
C ILE A 5 -10.21 2.15 20.62
N LYS A 6 -11.41 2.62 20.30
CA LYS A 6 -12.38 1.81 19.58
C LYS A 6 -11.86 1.66 18.15
N PRO A 7 -11.71 0.42 17.62
CA PRO A 7 -11.27 0.24 16.24
C PRO A 7 -12.29 0.89 15.29
N VAL A 8 -11.80 1.80 14.43
CA VAL A 8 -12.63 2.51 13.45
C VAL A 8 -13.04 1.58 12.30
N VAL A 9 -12.22 0.56 12.03
CA VAL A 9 -12.39 -0.38 10.92
C VAL A 9 -12.39 -1.81 11.47
N GLY A 10 -13.26 -2.67 10.93
CA GLY A 10 -13.36 -4.07 11.34
C GLY A 10 -12.10 -4.88 11.02
N ALA A 11 -11.83 -5.93 11.81
CA ALA A 11 -10.62 -6.75 11.73
C ALA A 11 -10.32 -7.29 10.33
N GLY A 12 -11.36 -7.79 9.64
CA GLY A 12 -11.23 -8.41 8.32
C GLY A 12 -10.94 -7.40 7.21
N LEU A 13 -11.47 -6.18 7.31
CA LEU A 13 -11.19 -5.12 6.36
C LEU A 13 -9.78 -4.56 6.57
N ALA A 14 -9.36 -4.40 7.83
CA ALA A 14 -8.01 -3.96 8.16
C ALA A 14 -6.94 -4.95 7.70
N SER A 15 -7.17 -6.26 7.83
CA SER A 15 -6.24 -7.29 7.33
C SER A 15 -6.13 -7.29 5.81
N CYS A 16 -7.25 -7.28 5.09
CA CYS A 16 -7.25 -7.19 3.64
C CYS A 16 -6.53 -5.92 3.15
N CYS A 17 -6.81 -4.76 3.77
CA CYS A 17 -6.12 -3.49 3.48
C CYS A 17 -4.60 -3.61 3.60
N THR A 18 -4.09 -4.20 4.70
CA THR A 18 -2.64 -4.34 4.91
C THR A 18 -1.98 -5.23 3.85
N ILE A 19 -2.61 -6.36 3.49
CA ILE A 19 -2.05 -7.30 2.50
C ILE A 19 -1.99 -6.66 1.12
N PHE A 20 -3.08 -6.03 0.68
CA PHE A 20 -3.13 -5.33 -0.61
C PHE A 20 -2.15 -4.17 -0.67
N SER A 21 -1.98 -3.42 0.43
CA SER A 21 -1.04 -2.30 0.46
C SER A 21 0.42 -2.77 0.39
N ILE A 22 0.77 -3.89 1.05
CA ILE A 22 2.12 -4.47 0.96
C ILE A 22 2.41 -4.97 -0.47
N LEU A 23 1.48 -5.71 -1.08
CA LEU A 23 1.62 -6.19 -2.45
C LEU A 23 1.71 -5.02 -3.44
N GLY A 24 0.89 -3.98 -3.23
CA GLY A 24 0.94 -2.74 -4.00
C GLY A 24 2.32 -2.10 -3.95
N ILE A 25 2.88 -1.88 -2.76
CA ILE A 25 4.23 -1.29 -2.62
C ILE A 25 5.27 -2.08 -3.41
N VAL A 26 5.28 -3.41 -3.29
CA VAL A 26 6.25 -4.26 -4.00
C VAL A 26 6.14 -4.09 -5.51
N ILE A 27 4.91 -4.12 -6.06
CA ILE A 27 4.67 -3.98 -7.50
C ILE A 27 5.01 -2.57 -8.00
N LEU A 28 4.66 -1.53 -7.23
CA LEU A 28 4.94 -0.14 -7.64
C LEU A 28 6.44 0.19 -7.57
N LEU A 29 7.17 -0.38 -6.62
CA LEU A 29 8.64 -0.22 -6.54
C LEU A 29 9.34 -0.94 -7.70
N THR A 30 8.92 -2.16 -8.04
CA THR A 30 9.49 -2.88 -9.18
C THR A 30 9.20 -2.16 -10.49
N LEU A 31 7.95 -1.71 -10.72
CA LEU A 31 7.58 -0.91 -11.89
C LEU A 31 8.34 0.42 -11.94
N GLY A 32 8.44 1.15 -10.83
CA GLY A 32 9.22 2.40 -10.76
C GLY A 32 10.69 2.20 -11.13
N SER A 33 11.29 1.08 -10.71
CA SER A 33 12.67 0.73 -11.11
C SER A 33 12.79 0.35 -12.58
N PHE A 34 11.78 -0.30 -13.16
CA PHE A 34 11.73 -0.71 -14.56
C PHE A 34 11.55 0.50 -15.49
N PHE A 35 10.66 1.43 -15.17
CA PHE A 35 10.46 2.66 -15.92
C PHE A 35 11.70 3.58 -15.88
N GLY A 36 12.40 3.65 -14.74
CA GLY A 36 13.66 4.42 -14.63
C GLY A 36 14.86 3.80 -15.36
N LYS A 37 14.76 2.54 -15.81
CA LYS A 37 15.78 1.88 -16.63
C LYS A 37 15.43 1.86 -18.13
N HIS A 38 14.32 2.48 -18.52
CA HIS A 38 13.83 2.54 -19.91
C HIS A 38 13.85 1.17 -20.61
N VAL A 39 13.41 0.13 -19.92
CA VAL A 39 13.37 -1.22 -20.48
C VAL A 39 12.41 -1.28 -21.68
N GLU A 40 12.89 -1.75 -22.83
CA GLU A 40 12.15 -1.77 -24.10
C GLU A 40 10.77 -2.47 -24.01
N GLY A 41 10.58 -3.38 -23.05
CA GLY A 41 9.30 -4.04 -22.82
C GLY A 41 8.17 -3.16 -22.26
N LEU A 42 8.49 -1.99 -21.69
CA LEU A 42 7.51 -1.03 -21.13
C LEU A 42 7.56 0.36 -21.79
N THR A 43 8.59 0.65 -22.57
CA THR A 43 8.81 1.95 -23.21
C THR A 43 9.12 1.86 -24.72
N GLY A 44 9.01 0.67 -25.32
CA GLY A 44 9.37 0.41 -26.72
C GLY A 44 8.21 0.43 -27.72
N SER A 45 6.96 0.58 -27.26
CA SER A 45 5.76 0.62 -28.09
C SER A 45 5.35 2.06 -28.42
N THR A 46 4.78 2.27 -29.61
CA THR A 46 4.34 3.60 -30.07
C THR A 46 3.22 4.22 -29.24
N LYS A 47 2.60 3.45 -28.33
CA LYS A 47 1.56 3.90 -27.39
C LYS A 47 2.09 4.10 -25.97
N ASP A 48 3.38 3.91 -25.75
CA ASP A 48 3.98 4.06 -24.44
C ASP A 48 4.11 5.53 -24.05
N PRO A 49 4.13 5.85 -22.74
CA PRO A 49 4.24 7.22 -22.26
C PRO A 49 5.50 7.89 -22.81
N GLU A 50 5.32 9.06 -23.43
CA GLU A 50 6.41 9.88 -24.00
C GLU A 50 7.50 10.24 -22.97
N ASN A 51 7.14 10.23 -21.68
CA ASN A 51 8.03 10.53 -20.55
C ASN A 51 7.98 9.43 -19.49
N PRO A 52 8.75 8.34 -19.63
CA PRO A 52 8.74 7.22 -18.68
C PRO A 52 9.25 7.61 -17.27
N ASP A 53 10.09 8.64 -17.18
CA ASP A 53 10.55 9.20 -15.89
C ASP A 53 9.42 9.81 -15.07
N HIS A 54 8.42 10.42 -15.73
CA HIS A 54 7.25 10.95 -15.04
C HIS A 54 6.41 9.80 -14.46
N VAL A 55 6.25 8.70 -15.20
CA VAL A 55 5.52 7.52 -14.73
C VAL A 55 6.24 6.87 -13.56
N ALA A 56 7.58 6.73 -13.63
CA ALA A 56 8.39 6.23 -12.53
C ALA A 56 8.18 7.05 -11.25
N LYS A 57 8.22 8.39 -11.34
CA LYS A 57 7.95 9.29 -10.20
C LYS A 57 6.56 9.07 -9.61
N MET A 58 5.54 8.92 -10.45
CA MET A 58 4.17 8.66 -9.97
C MET A 58 4.06 7.31 -9.26
N CYS A 59 4.76 6.27 -9.74
CA CYS A 59 4.84 4.98 -9.04
C CYS A 59 5.48 5.10 -7.65
N TYR A 60 6.56 5.88 -7.51
CA TYR A 60 7.18 6.12 -6.20
C TYR A 60 6.26 6.89 -5.25
N VAL A 61 5.57 7.92 -5.74
CA VAL A 61 4.59 8.68 -4.93
C VAL A 61 3.46 7.77 -4.46
N ALA A 62 2.92 6.93 -5.35
CA ALA A 62 1.87 5.98 -4.99
C ALA A 62 2.37 4.91 -4.00
N ALA A 63 3.63 4.45 -4.10
CA ALA A 63 4.23 3.55 -3.11
C ALA A 63 4.29 4.18 -1.71
N ILE A 64 4.59 5.48 -1.60
CA ILE A 64 4.56 6.21 -0.32
C ILE A 64 3.15 6.23 0.27
N ILE A 65 2.12 6.48 -0.56
CA ILE A 65 0.72 6.49 -0.12
C ILE A 65 0.32 5.11 0.41
N TYR A 66 0.65 4.02 -0.30
CA TYR A 66 0.40 2.67 0.21
C TYR A 66 1.18 2.38 1.49
N GLY A 67 2.39 2.93 1.64
CA GLY A 67 3.14 2.89 2.91
C GLY A 67 2.36 3.51 4.07
N GLY A 68 1.71 4.65 3.84
CA GLY A 68 0.79 5.27 4.81
C GLY A 68 -0.39 4.37 5.17
N PHE A 69 -1.01 3.71 4.18
CA PHE A 69 -2.09 2.75 4.41
C PHE A 69 -1.64 1.54 5.23
N VAL A 70 -0.42 1.02 5.00
CA VAL A 70 0.14 -0.07 5.82
C VAL A 70 0.27 0.36 7.27
N VAL A 71 0.79 1.57 7.53
CA VAL A 71 0.93 2.08 8.90
C VAL A 71 -0.44 2.23 9.56
N PHE A 72 -1.40 2.84 8.87
CA PHE A 72 -2.74 3.06 9.41
C PHE A 72 -3.49 1.75 9.67
N CYS A 73 -3.64 0.89 8.66
CA CYS A 73 -4.33 -0.40 8.78
C CYS A 73 -3.59 -1.36 9.73
N GLY A 74 -2.25 -1.27 9.80
CA GLY A 74 -1.42 -2.04 10.73
C GLY A 74 -1.61 -1.62 12.20
N LEU A 75 -1.69 -0.32 12.48
CA LEU A 75 -2.02 0.20 13.82
C LEU A 75 -3.43 -0.24 14.24
N GLN A 76 -4.41 -0.19 13.34
CA GLN A 76 -5.78 -0.67 13.61
C GLN A 76 -5.81 -2.17 13.95
N MET A 77 -5.07 -2.99 13.21
CA MET A 77 -4.94 -4.42 13.50
C MET A 77 -4.23 -4.68 14.84
N ALA A 78 -3.20 -3.91 15.15
CA ALA A 78 -2.48 -4.01 16.42
C ALA A 78 -3.39 -3.70 17.60
N VAL A 79 -4.21 -2.64 17.50
CA VAL A 79 -5.24 -2.31 18.51
C VAL A 79 -6.26 -3.43 18.63
N HIS A 80 -6.75 -3.97 17.50
CA HIS A 80 -7.73 -5.06 17.50
C HIS A 80 -7.19 -6.33 18.19
N ARG A 81 -5.89 -6.62 18.05
CA ARG A 81 -5.23 -7.74 18.73
C ARG A 81 -5.04 -7.51 20.23
N ARG A 82 -4.97 -6.26 20.68
CA ARG A 82 -4.78 -5.90 22.09
C ARG A 82 -6.10 -5.78 22.86
N TYR A 83 -7.25 -5.74 22.17
CA TYR A 83 -8.56 -5.79 22.81
C TYR A 83 -8.93 -7.25 23.15
N PRO A 84 -9.01 -7.63 24.44
CA PRO A 84 -9.35 -8.98 24.84
C PRO A 84 -10.79 -9.30 24.43
N ARG A 85 -10.97 -10.51 23.90
CA ARG A 85 -12.15 -10.96 23.13
C ARG A 85 -13.42 -11.03 23.99
N GLY A 86 -14.17 -9.94 24.03
CA GLY A 86 -15.60 -9.97 24.32
C GLY A 86 -16.38 -9.95 23.01
N VAL A 87 -16.53 -11.11 22.37
CA VAL A 87 -17.42 -11.38 21.21
C VAL A 87 -17.20 -10.53 19.95
N GLN A 88 -16.63 -11.14 18.92
CA GLN A 88 -16.87 -10.74 17.53
C GLN A 88 -17.41 -11.98 16.80
N LEU A 89 -18.70 -12.24 16.96
CA LEU A 89 -19.51 -13.01 16.01
C LEU A 89 -19.68 -12.17 14.74
#